data_AF-A0A3D3MNC2-F1
#
_entry.id   AF-A0A3D3MNC2-F1
#
_cell.length_a   1.000
_cell.length_b   1.000
_cell.length_c   1.000
_cell.angle_alpha   90.00
_cell.angle_beta   90.00
_cell.angle_gamma   90.00
#
_symmetry.space_group_name_H-M   'P 1'
#
loop_
_entity.id
_entity.type
_entity.pdbx_description
1 polymer ?
#
loop_
_entity_poly.entity_id
_entity_poly.type
_entity_poly.pdbx_seq_one_letter_code
_entity_poly.pdbx_strand_id
1 'polypeptide(L)'
;MKKLSLFLFLLLTIVKISACSCIGLTLSQAYQNSDVIGVIKILKVYGQDKQRRMYKADVEFETIYKGKAFKTIMVSGRIGKPNSAACEIDIKPKERYLIYLDKSGNDYFVSYCTSKSKLSNNVADDDKSFFEDLDKTFSYIEANKSKFNDLQFADSYIIDPQGYRSSFYEISDFNPKQPFAIYKIKVNKSSEIQEATPIIGFGSEDERIGDILKTTFKANIYENLESETKEFLLFLCYDKESTEGPETGVLYSN
;
A
#
# COMPACT_ATOMS: atom_id res chain seq x y z
N MET A 1 -23.80 14.48 -44.26
CA MET A 1 -23.23 13.22 -43.73
C MET A 1 -21.70 13.19 -43.67
N LYS A 2 -20.94 13.67 -44.69
CA LYS A 2 -19.45 13.68 -44.66
C LYS A 2 -18.82 14.50 -43.49
N LYS A 3 -19.45 15.60 -43.05
CA LYS A 3 -18.95 16.42 -41.93
C LYS A 3 -19.09 15.75 -40.56
N LEU A 4 -20.10 14.89 -40.38
CA LEU A 4 -20.34 14.15 -39.12
C LEU A 4 -19.34 13.00 -38.94
N SER A 5 -19.00 12.30 -40.04
CA SER A 5 -17.98 11.26 -40.05
C SER A 5 -16.58 11.79 -39.73
N LEU A 6 -16.25 13.00 -40.20
CA LEU A 6 -14.96 13.65 -39.91
C LEU A 6 -14.85 14.04 -38.43
N PHE A 7 -15.96 14.52 -37.84
CA PHE A 7 -16.04 14.86 -36.42
C PHE A 7 -15.91 13.61 -35.52
N LEU A 8 -16.53 12.50 -35.91
CA LEU A 8 -16.43 11.22 -35.21
C LEU A 8 -14.99 10.66 -35.26
N PHE A 9 -14.31 10.80 -36.39
CA PHE A 9 -12.90 10.39 -36.54
C PHE A 9 -11.96 11.27 -35.70
N LEU A 10 -12.24 12.57 -35.60
CA LEU A 10 -11.49 13.49 -34.74
C LEU A 10 -11.67 13.15 -33.25
N LEU A 11 -12.90 12.82 -32.83
CA LEU A 11 -13.22 12.42 -31.45
C LEU A 11 -12.51 11.12 -31.03
N LEU A 12 -12.35 10.15 -31.94
CA LEU A 12 -11.67 8.89 -31.66
C LEU A 12 -10.13 9.05 -31.49
N THR A 13 -9.53 10.11 -32.02
CA THR A 13 -8.07 10.35 -31.91
C THR A 13 -7.65 10.96 -30.57
N ILE A 14 -8.60 11.43 -29.75
CA ILE A 14 -8.31 12.13 -28.48
C ILE A 14 -8.36 11.16 -27.28
N VAL A 15 -8.85 9.93 -27.48
CA VAL A 15 -8.98 8.96 -26.38
C VAL A 15 -7.60 8.37 -26.05
N LYS A 16 -6.97 8.90 -25.01
CA LYS A 16 -5.80 8.27 -24.38
C LYS A 16 -6.29 7.05 -23.58
N ILE A 17 -6.26 5.89 -24.21
CA ILE A 17 -6.56 4.62 -23.54
C ILE A 17 -5.35 4.27 -22.66
N SER A 18 -5.49 4.40 -21.35
CA SER A 18 -4.55 3.82 -20.39
C SER A 18 -5.02 2.41 -20.04
N ALA A 19 -4.33 1.39 -20.56
CA ALA A 19 -4.65 -0.01 -20.30
C ALA A 19 -3.98 -0.56 -19.02
N CYS A 20 -3.09 0.21 -18.39
CA CYS A 20 -2.47 -0.19 -17.14
C CYS A 20 -3.46 0.00 -16.00
N SER A 21 -3.88 -1.10 -15.39
CA SER A 21 -4.56 -1.13 -14.10
C SER A 21 -3.67 -1.84 -13.09
N CYS A 22 -3.53 -1.25 -11.91
CA CYS A 22 -2.81 -1.84 -10.80
C CYS A 22 -3.82 -2.20 -9.71
N ILE A 23 -3.58 -3.32 -9.05
CA ILE A 23 -4.28 -3.62 -7.80
C ILE A 23 -3.59 -2.74 -6.74
N GLY A 24 -4.35 -1.82 -6.12
CA GLY A 24 -3.87 -1.09 -4.96
C GLY A 24 -3.62 -2.08 -3.83
N LEU A 25 -2.42 -2.08 -3.25
CA LEU A 25 -2.09 -2.92 -2.11
C LEU A 25 -2.19 -2.10 -0.84
N THR A 26 -2.71 -2.74 0.20
CA THR A 26 -2.67 -2.23 1.56
C THR A 26 -1.24 -2.06 2.06
N LEU A 27 -1.00 -1.22 3.06
CA LEU A 27 0.33 -1.07 3.68
C LEU A 27 0.85 -2.42 4.17
N SER A 28 -0.03 -3.21 4.77
CA SER A 28 0.28 -4.54 5.30
C SER A 28 0.53 -5.58 4.21
N GLN A 29 -0.25 -5.57 3.11
CA GLN A 29 0.00 -6.42 1.94
C GLN A 29 1.30 -6.01 1.23
N ALA A 30 1.53 -4.72 1.02
CA ALA A 30 2.76 -4.21 0.45
C ALA A 30 3.96 -4.60 1.31
N TYR A 31 3.83 -4.52 2.64
CA TYR A 31 4.86 -4.99 3.56
C TYR A 31 5.11 -6.49 3.43
N GLN A 32 4.05 -7.31 3.42
CA GLN A 32 4.16 -8.77 3.33
C GLN A 32 4.79 -9.21 2.01
N ASN A 33 4.37 -8.62 0.89
CA ASN A 33 4.78 -9.00 -0.46
C ASN A 33 6.18 -8.48 -0.85
N SER A 34 6.72 -7.51 -0.10
CA SER A 34 8.03 -6.93 -0.42
C SER A 34 9.18 -7.66 0.25
N ASP A 35 10.28 -7.84 -0.47
CA ASP A 35 11.55 -8.29 0.09
C ASP A 35 12.35 -7.14 0.70
N VAL A 36 12.21 -5.93 0.13
CA VAL A 36 12.89 -4.72 0.58
C VAL A 36 11.92 -3.56 0.67
N ILE A 37 11.99 -2.81 1.76
CA ILE A 37 11.22 -1.58 1.97
C ILE A 37 12.16 -0.52 2.49
N GLY A 38 12.14 0.65 1.88
CA GLY A 38 13.02 1.74 2.30
C GLY A 38 12.76 3.05 1.57
N VAL A 39 13.44 4.08 2.05
CA VAL A 39 13.54 5.35 1.34
C VAL A 39 14.79 5.31 0.49
N ILE A 40 14.60 5.46 -0.83
CA ILE A 40 15.69 5.46 -1.80
C ILE A 40 15.82 6.80 -2.51
N LYS A 41 17.04 7.12 -2.90
CA LYS A 41 17.39 8.21 -3.81
C LYS A 41 17.97 7.66 -5.10
N ILE A 42 17.45 8.13 -6.23
CA ILE A 42 17.95 7.73 -7.55
C ILE A 42 19.25 8.50 -7.85
N LEU A 43 20.36 7.79 -8.01
CA LEU A 43 21.67 8.41 -8.30
C LEU A 43 21.84 8.68 -9.79
N LYS A 44 21.56 7.67 -10.63
CA LYS A 44 21.66 7.75 -12.09
C LYS A 44 20.79 6.70 -12.76
N VAL A 45 20.45 6.94 -14.02
CA VAL A 45 19.70 6.02 -14.89
C VAL A 45 20.51 5.72 -16.15
N TYR A 46 20.54 4.45 -16.58
CA TYR A 46 21.40 4.00 -17.69
C TYR A 46 20.95 2.65 -18.26
N GLY A 47 21.67 2.18 -19.29
CA GLY A 47 21.54 0.79 -19.77
C GLY A 47 20.18 0.48 -20.40
N GLN A 48 19.64 1.39 -21.20
CA GLN A 48 18.33 1.19 -21.84
C GLN A 48 18.36 0.02 -22.84
N ASP A 49 17.54 -0.99 -22.57
CA ASP A 49 17.19 -2.06 -23.48
C ASP A 49 15.91 -1.66 -24.25
N LYS A 50 16.06 -1.35 -25.53
CA LYS A 50 14.94 -0.93 -26.38
C LYS A 50 13.96 -2.06 -26.68
N GLN A 51 14.44 -3.31 -26.72
CA GLN A 51 13.64 -4.48 -27.05
C GLN A 51 12.80 -4.89 -25.85
N ARG A 52 13.44 -5.03 -24.69
CA ARG A 52 12.74 -5.40 -23.44
C ARG A 52 12.02 -4.23 -22.78
N ARG A 53 12.31 -3.00 -23.24
CA ARG A 53 11.76 -1.76 -22.67
C ARG A 53 12.03 -1.67 -21.16
N MET A 54 13.29 -1.90 -20.83
CA MET A 54 13.79 -1.79 -19.47
C MET A 54 15.04 -0.92 -19.44
N TYR A 55 15.35 -0.37 -18.28
CA TYR A 55 16.62 0.27 -18.02
C TYR A 55 17.02 0.06 -16.56
N LYS A 56 18.23 0.49 -16.20
CA LYS A 56 18.78 0.36 -14.84
C LYS A 56 18.80 1.71 -14.17
N ALA A 57 18.59 1.70 -12.86
CA ALA A 57 18.87 2.85 -12.02
C ALA A 57 19.71 2.44 -10.83
N ASP A 58 20.77 3.21 -10.56
CA ASP A 58 21.51 3.04 -9.33
C ASP A 58 20.84 3.86 -8.22
N VAL A 59 20.75 3.27 -7.04
CA VAL A 59 20.03 3.82 -5.89
C VAL A 59 20.93 3.88 -4.67
N GLU A 60 20.64 4.84 -3.81
CA GLU A 60 21.17 4.96 -2.45
C GLU A 60 20.00 4.81 -1.48
N PHE A 61 20.17 4.00 -0.43
CA PHE A 61 19.19 3.88 0.64
C PHE A 61 19.48 4.95 1.69
N GLU A 62 18.50 5.81 1.92
CA GLU A 62 18.53 6.77 3.03
C GLU A 62 18.06 6.07 4.32
N THR A 63 17.01 5.25 4.21
CA THR A 63 16.46 4.44 5.31
C THR A 63 16.07 3.05 4.79
N ILE A 64 16.21 2.02 5.62
CA ILE A 64 15.78 0.65 5.33
C ILE A 64 14.89 0.17 6.46
N TYR A 65 13.64 -0.14 6.13
CA TYR A 65 12.67 -0.69 7.08
C TYR A 65 12.61 -2.21 7.02
N LYS A 66 12.83 -2.81 5.84
CA LYS A 66 12.84 -4.26 5.62
C LYS A 66 13.90 -4.63 4.58
N GLY A 67 14.54 -5.78 4.78
CA GLY A 67 15.47 -6.36 3.81
C GLY A 67 16.89 -5.79 3.93
N LYS A 68 17.63 -5.77 2.81
CA LYS A 68 19.03 -5.31 2.76
C LYS A 68 19.22 -4.27 1.66
N ALA A 69 20.13 -3.33 1.91
CA ALA A 69 20.53 -2.33 0.92
C ALA A 69 21.15 -3.01 -0.31
N PHE A 70 20.89 -2.46 -1.48
CA PHE A 70 21.50 -2.86 -2.74
C PHE A 70 21.66 -1.63 -3.64
N LYS A 71 22.37 -1.79 -4.76
CA LYS A 71 22.82 -0.65 -5.57
C LYS A 71 22.00 -0.36 -6.81
N THR A 72 21.33 -1.36 -7.38
CA THR A 72 20.72 -1.22 -8.71
C THR A 72 19.34 -1.84 -8.74
N ILE A 73 18.36 -1.10 -9.26
CA ILE A 73 17.02 -1.59 -9.61
C ILE A 73 16.87 -1.68 -11.14
N MET A 74 16.07 -2.64 -11.58
CA MET A 74 15.57 -2.74 -12.95
C MET A 74 14.26 -1.96 -13.06
N VAL A 75 14.17 -1.07 -14.04
CA VAL A 75 13.00 -0.21 -14.26
C VAL A 75 12.29 -0.65 -15.53
N SER A 76 11.00 -0.92 -15.43
CA SER A 76 10.13 -1.10 -16.59
C SER A 76 9.87 0.26 -17.23
N GLY A 77 10.40 0.48 -18.43
CA GLY A 77 10.24 1.73 -19.15
C GLY A 77 11.32 2.06 -20.16
N ARG A 78 11.19 3.25 -20.74
CA ARG A 78 12.23 3.89 -21.56
C ARG A 78 12.54 5.25 -20.99
N ILE A 79 13.82 5.58 -20.92
CA ILE A 79 14.30 6.86 -20.39
C ILE A 79 13.69 7.99 -21.22
N GLY A 80 12.93 8.86 -20.56
CA GLY A 80 12.22 10.00 -21.15
C GLY A 80 11.04 9.66 -22.08
N LYS A 81 10.69 8.37 -22.25
CA LYS A 81 9.60 7.93 -23.17
C LYS A 81 8.80 6.75 -22.61
N PRO A 82 8.24 6.84 -21.39
CA PRO A 82 7.46 5.75 -20.81
C PRO A 82 6.15 5.57 -21.57
N ASN A 83 5.71 4.33 -21.71
CA ASN A 83 4.38 3.97 -22.22
C ASN A 83 3.45 3.62 -21.06
N SER A 84 2.47 4.49 -20.79
CA SER A 84 1.48 4.25 -19.73
C SER A 84 0.68 2.96 -19.94
N ALA A 85 0.40 2.56 -21.19
CA ALA A 85 -0.31 1.31 -21.48
C ALA A 85 0.50 0.04 -21.16
N ALA A 86 1.82 0.16 -20.97
CA ALA A 86 2.72 -0.93 -20.59
C ALA A 86 3.16 -0.85 -19.11
N CYS A 87 2.47 -0.05 -18.30
CA CYS A 87 2.81 0.18 -16.89
C CYS A 87 4.26 0.65 -16.68
N GLU A 88 4.77 1.43 -17.62
CA GLU A 88 6.14 1.93 -17.59
C GLU A 88 6.25 3.22 -16.80
N ILE A 89 7.43 3.43 -16.23
CA ILE A 89 7.78 4.67 -15.52
C ILE A 89 9.05 5.27 -16.08
N ASP A 90 9.19 6.58 -15.88
CA ASP A 90 10.41 7.34 -16.16
C ASP A 90 10.89 7.98 -14.85
N ILE A 91 11.68 7.22 -14.10
CA ILE A 91 12.41 7.73 -12.93
C ILE A 91 13.65 8.50 -13.36
N LYS A 92 13.96 9.55 -12.61
CA LYS A 92 15.03 10.52 -12.93
C LYS A 92 16.05 10.60 -11.78
N PRO A 93 17.31 10.95 -12.09
CA PRO A 93 18.30 11.24 -11.05
C PRO A 93 17.79 12.29 -10.05
N LYS A 94 18.19 12.15 -8.79
CA LYS A 94 17.82 12.96 -7.62
C LYS A 94 16.39 12.78 -7.11
N GLU A 95 15.54 12.01 -7.78
CA GLU A 95 14.23 11.68 -7.24
C GLU A 95 14.34 10.77 -6.01
N ARG A 96 13.42 10.95 -5.07
CA ARG A 96 13.33 10.18 -3.83
C ARG A 96 12.00 9.43 -3.75
N TYR A 97 12.04 8.22 -3.21
CA TYR A 97 10.86 7.36 -3.11
C TYR A 97 10.88 6.57 -1.80
N LEU A 98 9.75 6.52 -1.10
CA LEU A 98 9.42 5.36 -0.27
C LEU A 98 9.00 4.24 -1.21
N ILE A 99 9.70 3.11 -1.20
CA ILE A 99 9.50 2.03 -2.16
C ILE A 99 9.38 0.66 -1.50
N TYR A 100 8.50 -0.16 -2.06
CA TYR A 100 8.19 -1.52 -1.66
C TYR A 100 8.55 -2.43 -2.83
N LEU A 101 9.64 -3.18 -2.69
CA LEU A 101 10.22 -3.97 -3.78
C LEU A 101 10.15 -5.45 -3.47
N ASP A 102 9.55 -6.18 -4.40
CA ASP A 102 9.67 -7.62 -4.52
C ASP A 102 10.88 -7.98 -5.41
N LYS A 103 11.45 -9.15 -5.15
CA LYS A 103 12.55 -9.69 -5.93
C LYS A 103 12.01 -10.69 -6.94
N SER A 104 12.35 -10.50 -8.21
CA SER A 104 12.07 -11.49 -9.26
C SER A 104 13.40 -12.10 -9.73
N GLY A 105 13.61 -13.37 -9.36
CA GLY A 105 14.90 -14.03 -9.56
C GLY A 105 16.00 -13.38 -8.72
N ASN A 106 16.93 -12.70 -9.37
CA ASN A 106 18.06 -12.01 -8.70
C ASN A 106 17.93 -10.48 -8.69
N ASP A 107 16.93 -9.93 -9.38
CA ASP A 107 16.81 -8.49 -9.61
C ASP A 107 15.60 -7.92 -8.87
N TYR A 108 15.72 -6.68 -8.42
CA TYR A 108 14.61 -5.88 -7.90
C TYR A 108 14.01 -5.05 -9.03
N PHE A 109 12.70 -5.17 -9.23
CA PHE A 109 12.01 -4.52 -10.34
C PHE A 109 11.09 -3.41 -9.85
N VAL A 110 11.06 -2.31 -10.60
CA VAL A 110 10.10 -1.23 -10.39
C VAL A 110 9.34 -0.94 -11.68
N SER A 111 8.03 -0.80 -11.55
CA SER A 111 7.10 -0.45 -12.60
C SER A 111 6.09 0.58 -12.10
N TYR A 112 5.13 0.95 -12.94
CA TYR A 112 4.03 1.81 -12.53
C TYR A 112 3.22 1.22 -11.37
N CYS A 113 3.03 -0.10 -11.34
CA CYS A 113 2.24 -0.80 -10.32
C CYS A 113 3.01 -1.17 -9.05
N THR A 114 4.32 -0.99 -9.02
CA THR A 114 5.09 -1.17 -7.78
C THR A 114 4.65 -0.14 -6.75
N SER A 115 4.27 -0.60 -5.56
CA SER A 115 3.91 0.26 -4.42
C SER A 115 5.07 1.20 -4.11
N LYS A 116 4.85 2.50 -4.30
CA LYS A 116 5.84 3.54 -4.10
C LYS A 116 5.17 4.89 -3.94
N SER A 117 5.77 5.74 -3.12
CA SER A 117 5.36 7.12 -2.95
C SER A 117 6.55 8.02 -3.26
N LYS A 118 6.37 8.95 -4.20
CA LYS A 118 7.39 9.95 -4.52
C LYS A 118 7.47 10.94 -3.36
N LEU A 119 8.68 11.18 -2.86
CA LEU A 119 8.94 12.12 -1.79
C LEU A 119 9.44 13.45 -2.36
N SER A 120 9.54 14.48 -1.50
CA SER A 120 10.30 15.67 -1.87
C SER A 120 11.74 15.27 -2.20
N ASN A 121 12.36 15.98 -3.14
CA ASN A 121 13.79 15.80 -3.40
C ASN A 121 14.66 16.29 -2.22
N ASN A 122 14.08 17.07 -1.29
CA ASN A 122 14.75 17.55 -0.08
C ASN A 122 14.15 16.88 1.16
N VAL A 123 15.00 16.20 1.93
CA VAL A 123 14.64 15.51 3.18
C VAL A 123 14.00 16.47 4.20
N ALA A 124 14.36 17.77 4.16
CA ALA A 124 13.82 18.74 5.11
C ALA A 124 12.31 19.01 4.93
N ASP A 125 11.75 18.65 3.77
CA ASP A 125 10.32 18.84 3.46
C ASP A 125 9.49 17.59 3.79
N ASP A 126 10.14 16.50 4.23
CA ASP A 126 9.47 15.26 4.58
C ASP A 126 8.67 15.42 5.88
N ASP A 127 7.48 14.82 5.93
CA ASP A 127 6.70 14.73 7.15
C ASP A 127 7.38 13.77 8.13
N LYS A 128 8.05 14.35 9.13
CA LYS A 128 8.76 13.59 10.17
C LYS A 128 7.84 12.65 10.94
N SER A 129 6.59 13.08 11.20
CA SER A 129 5.65 12.28 11.99
C SER A 129 5.26 11.01 11.24
N PHE A 130 4.98 11.13 9.94
CA PHE A 130 4.74 9.98 9.06
C PHE A 130 5.88 8.97 9.07
N PHE A 131 7.13 9.45 8.96
CA PHE A 131 8.30 8.55 8.96
C PHE A 131 8.58 7.92 10.33
N GLU A 132 8.38 8.66 11.43
CA GLU A 132 8.45 8.10 12.79
C GLU A 132 7.41 6.99 13.01
N ASP A 133 6.20 7.16 12.46
CA ASP A 133 5.14 6.17 12.61
C ASP A 133 5.36 4.95 11.71
N LEU A 134 5.92 5.12 10.51
CA LEU A 134 6.42 4.01 9.71
C LEU A 134 7.54 3.24 10.41
N ASP A 135 8.51 3.94 11.00
CA ASP A 135 9.61 3.33 11.76
C ASP A 135 9.09 2.48 12.92
N LYS A 136 8.18 3.04 13.73
CA LYS A 136 7.53 2.30 14.84
C LYS A 136 6.78 1.08 14.32
N THR A 137 6.01 1.25 13.24
CA THR A 137 5.18 0.20 12.64
C THR A 137 6.05 -0.96 12.15
N PHE A 138 7.00 -0.68 11.25
CA PHE A 138 7.82 -1.74 10.65
C PHE A 138 8.78 -2.37 11.66
N SER A 139 9.34 -1.59 12.59
CA SER A 139 10.16 -2.15 13.67
C SER A 139 9.38 -3.11 14.54
N TYR A 140 8.11 -2.79 14.86
CA TYR A 140 7.25 -3.70 15.61
C TYR A 140 6.98 -4.97 14.81
N ILE A 141 6.58 -4.85 13.55
CA ILE A 141 6.26 -6.02 12.72
C ILE A 141 7.50 -6.92 12.59
N GLU A 142 8.67 -6.37 12.27
CA GLU A 142 9.94 -7.10 12.19
C GLU A 142 10.30 -7.82 13.51
N ALA A 143 10.23 -7.11 14.64
CA ALA A 143 10.59 -7.66 15.95
C ALA A 143 9.59 -8.74 16.44
N ASN A 144 8.36 -8.74 15.92
CA ASN A 144 7.29 -9.61 16.38
C ASN A 144 6.82 -10.61 15.31
N LYS A 145 7.55 -10.79 14.20
CA LYS A 145 7.18 -11.73 13.12
C LYS A 145 6.82 -13.12 13.62
N SER A 146 7.57 -13.64 14.60
CA SER A 146 7.31 -14.95 15.17
C SER A 146 5.97 -15.06 15.91
N LYS A 147 5.45 -13.95 16.45
CA LYS A 147 4.12 -13.91 17.10
C LYS A 147 2.98 -14.04 16.11
N PHE A 148 3.24 -13.79 14.82
CA PHE A 148 2.23 -13.87 13.78
C PHE A 148 1.97 -15.29 13.29
N ASN A 149 2.74 -16.29 13.70
CA ASN A 149 2.53 -17.72 13.34
C ASN A 149 2.27 -17.94 11.82
N ASP A 150 2.99 -17.21 10.97
CA ASP A 150 2.83 -17.24 9.50
C ASP A 150 1.42 -16.84 8.99
N LEU A 151 0.60 -16.20 9.82
CA LEU A 151 -0.67 -15.61 9.41
C LEU A 151 -0.43 -14.51 8.37
N GLN A 152 -1.25 -14.52 7.32
CA GLN A 152 -1.24 -13.48 6.30
C GLN A 152 -2.04 -12.26 6.75
N PHE A 153 -1.62 -11.08 6.30
CA PHE A 153 -2.42 -9.88 6.38
C PHE A 153 -3.55 -9.93 5.35
N ALA A 154 -4.77 -9.75 5.84
CA ALA A 154 -5.95 -9.52 5.03
C ALA A 154 -6.18 -8.00 4.85
N ASP A 155 -6.81 -7.66 3.75
CA ASP A 155 -7.44 -6.35 3.57
C ASP A 155 -8.89 -6.42 4.11
N SER A 156 -9.54 -5.28 4.31
CA SER A 156 -10.93 -5.22 4.75
C SER A 156 -11.69 -4.09 4.07
N TYR A 157 -12.99 -4.29 3.92
CA TYR A 157 -13.90 -3.29 3.37
C TYR A 157 -15.16 -3.18 4.21
N ILE A 158 -15.74 -1.97 4.21
CA ILE A 158 -16.95 -1.66 4.96
C ILE A 158 -18.16 -2.29 4.28
N ILE A 159 -19.01 -2.92 5.07
CA ILE A 159 -20.31 -3.45 4.70
C ILE A 159 -21.36 -2.36 4.95
N ASP A 160 -21.44 -1.29 4.13
CA ASP A 160 -22.56 -0.35 4.24
C ASP A 160 -23.21 -0.03 2.87
N PRO A 161 -24.51 -0.32 2.68
CA PRO A 161 -25.31 0.10 1.54
C PRO A 161 -25.82 1.57 1.56
N GLN A 162 -25.60 2.38 2.60
CA GLN A 162 -26.14 3.76 2.70
C GLN A 162 -25.13 4.92 2.92
N GLY A 163 -23.83 4.65 3.06
CA GLY A 163 -22.82 5.72 3.03
C GLY A 163 -21.43 5.20 3.39
N TYR A 164 -20.38 5.79 2.82
CA TYR A 164 -18.97 5.40 3.00
C TYR A 164 -18.41 5.63 4.43
N ARG A 165 -19.25 5.73 5.47
CA ARG A 165 -18.82 6.07 6.83
C ARG A 165 -18.63 4.82 7.69
N SER A 166 -17.38 4.56 8.09
CA SER A 166 -17.08 3.53 9.09
C SER A 166 -17.67 3.91 10.45
N SER A 167 -18.15 2.95 11.25
CA SER A 167 -18.64 3.21 12.62
C SER A 167 -17.56 3.70 13.60
N PHE A 168 -16.31 3.86 13.15
CA PHE A 168 -15.22 4.38 13.97
C PHE A 168 -15.41 5.85 14.37
N TYR A 169 -16.25 6.64 13.66
CA TYR A 169 -16.60 8.01 14.07
C TYR A 169 -17.25 8.05 15.46
N GLU A 170 -17.83 6.95 15.92
CA GLU A 170 -18.47 6.89 17.24
C GLU A 170 -17.45 6.87 18.38
N ILE A 171 -16.17 6.64 18.08
CA ILE A 171 -15.06 6.72 19.03
C ILE A 171 -14.64 8.19 19.16
N SER A 172 -15.33 8.93 20.02
CA SER A 172 -14.97 10.29 20.42
C SER A 172 -13.69 10.32 21.27
N ASP A 173 -12.92 11.40 21.19
CA ASP A 173 -11.72 11.64 22.02
C ASP A 173 -10.66 10.53 21.96
N PHE A 174 -10.53 9.88 20.81
CA PHE A 174 -9.60 8.78 20.63
C PHE A 174 -8.13 9.22 20.73
N ASN A 175 -7.45 8.74 21.77
CA ASN A 175 -6.03 9.02 22.05
C ASN A 175 -5.24 7.70 22.12
N PRO A 176 -4.85 7.14 20.96
CA PRO A 176 -4.22 5.83 20.92
C PRO A 176 -2.80 5.86 21.52
N LYS A 177 -2.40 4.74 22.13
CA LYS A 177 -1.04 4.57 22.71
C LYS A 177 0.06 4.49 21.65
N GLN A 178 -0.29 4.13 20.41
CA GLN A 178 0.62 4.09 19.27
C GLN A 178 -0.17 4.30 17.96
N PRO A 179 0.49 4.57 16.81
CA PRO A 179 -0.20 5.01 15.60
C PRO A 179 -0.83 3.87 14.80
N PHE A 180 -0.68 2.62 15.24
CA PHE A 180 -1.21 1.45 14.53
C PHE A 180 -1.70 0.37 15.50
N ALA A 181 -2.51 -0.54 14.96
CA ALA A 181 -2.90 -1.77 15.62
C ALA A 181 -2.86 -2.96 14.65
N ILE A 182 -2.66 -4.15 15.21
CA ILE A 182 -2.72 -5.42 14.51
C ILE A 182 -3.68 -6.31 15.28
N TYR A 183 -4.76 -6.70 14.62
CA TYR A 183 -5.75 -7.62 15.15
C TYR A 183 -5.58 -8.99 14.51
N LYS A 184 -5.64 -10.05 15.32
CA LYS A 184 -5.92 -11.39 14.82
C LYS A 184 -7.42 -11.48 14.59
N ILE A 185 -7.83 -11.74 13.36
CA ILE A 185 -9.23 -11.92 12.99
C ILE A 185 -9.51 -13.37 12.62
N LYS A 186 -10.71 -13.84 12.93
CA LYS A 186 -11.23 -15.14 12.46
C LYS A 186 -12.39 -14.87 11.52
N VAL A 187 -12.31 -15.44 10.34
CA VAL A 187 -13.21 -15.13 9.23
C VAL A 187 -13.92 -16.40 8.76
N ASN A 188 -15.23 -16.29 8.48
CA ASN A 188 -16.02 -17.39 7.93
C ASN A 188 -15.95 -17.44 6.39
N LYS A 189 -16.58 -18.45 5.78
CA LYS A 189 -16.64 -18.62 4.31
C LYS A 189 -17.25 -17.44 3.54
N SER A 190 -18.02 -16.58 4.21
CA SER A 190 -18.65 -15.38 3.66
C SER A 190 -17.80 -14.11 3.85
N SER A 191 -16.53 -14.27 4.22
CA SER A 191 -15.59 -13.20 4.55
C SER A 191 -15.98 -12.36 5.76
N GLU A 192 -16.92 -12.82 6.59
CA GLU A 192 -17.36 -12.09 7.77
C GLU A 192 -16.44 -12.35 8.95
N ILE A 193 -16.06 -11.26 9.63
CA ILE A 193 -15.22 -11.30 10.81
C ILE A 193 -16.06 -11.78 11.99
N GLN A 194 -15.77 -12.98 12.49
CA GLN A 194 -16.46 -13.60 13.63
C GLN A 194 -15.79 -13.23 14.97
N GLU A 195 -14.46 -13.14 14.97
CA GLU A 195 -13.65 -12.79 16.13
C GLU A 195 -12.59 -11.77 15.69
N ALA A 196 -12.30 -10.79 16.54
CA ALA A 196 -11.23 -9.82 16.35
C ALA A 196 -10.54 -9.59 17.71
N THR A 197 -9.27 -9.97 17.81
CA THR A 197 -8.50 -9.87 19.05
C THR A 197 -7.22 -9.07 18.81
N PRO A 198 -6.93 -8.00 19.56
CA PRO A 198 -5.71 -7.22 19.37
C PRO A 198 -4.48 -8.08 19.73
N ILE A 199 -3.50 -8.16 18.82
CA ILE A 199 -2.13 -8.58 19.13
C ILE A 199 -1.36 -7.39 19.69
N ILE A 200 -1.51 -6.25 19.02
CA ILE A 200 -1.16 -4.93 19.49
C ILE A 200 -2.33 -4.02 19.14
N GLY A 201 -2.94 -3.43 20.15
CA GLY A 201 -4.12 -2.60 19.99
C GLY A 201 -3.85 -1.17 20.46
N PHE A 202 -4.68 -0.25 20.02
CA PHE A 202 -4.56 1.18 20.29
C PHE A 202 -4.72 1.54 21.77
N GLY A 203 -5.25 0.66 22.61
CA GLY A 203 -5.37 0.87 24.05
C GLY A 203 -6.79 0.68 24.58
N SER A 204 -7.39 1.72 25.15
CA SER A 204 -8.67 1.61 25.87
C SER A 204 -9.83 1.20 24.97
N GLU A 205 -9.76 1.51 23.68
CA GLU A 205 -10.86 1.29 22.73
C GLU A 205 -10.79 -0.05 22.01
N ASP A 206 -9.85 -0.94 22.35
CA ASP A 206 -9.61 -2.14 21.54
C ASP A 206 -10.79 -3.12 21.50
N GLU A 207 -11.53 -3.24 22.59
CA GLU A 207 -12.76 -4.05 22.64
C GLU A 207 -13.82 -3.48 21.68
N ARG A 208 -14.03 -2.17 21.75
CA ARG A 208 -14.99 -1.45 20.89
C ARG A 208 -14.60 -1.51 19.41
N ILE A 209 -13.31 -1.36 19.10
CA ILE A 209 -12.79 -1.50 17.73
C ILE A 209 -13.02 -2.93 17.24
N GLY A 210 -12.74 -3.94 18.06
CA GLY A 210 -13.02 -5.34 17.74
C GLY A 210 -14.51 -5.59 17.43
N ASP A 211 -15.42 -4.96 18.17
CA ASP A 211 -16.85 -5.04 17.90
C ASP A 211 -17.24 -4.39 16.57
N ILE A 212 -16.73 -3.19 16.28
CA ILE A 212 -16.95 -2.50 15.00
C ILE A 212 -16.44 -3.35 13.83
N LEU A 213 -15.26 -3.97 13.96
CA LEU A 213 -14.71 -4.84 12.93
C LEU A 213 -15.65 -6.02 12.61
N LYS A 214 -16.26 -6.64 13.62
CA LYS A 214 -17.18 -7.77 13.42
C LYS A 214 -18.50 -7.36 12.75
N THR A 215 -19.02 -6.17 13.06
CA THR A 215 -20.35 -5.74 12.59
C THR A 215 -20.31 -4.97 11.28
N THR A 216 -19.22 -4.26 11.01
CA THR A 216 -19.16 -3.25 9.94
C THR A 216 -18.19 -3.65 8.82
N PHE A 217 -17.29 -4.62 9.03
CA PHE A 217 -16.26 -4.96 8.04
C PHE A 217 -16.33 -6.42 7.57
N LYS A 218 -15.99 -6.63 6.29
CA LYS A 218 -15.63 -7.93 5.73
C LYS A 218 -14.15 -7.97 5.39
N ALA A 219 -13.52 -9.13 5.56
CA ALA A 219 -12.16 -9.35 5.13
C ALA A 219 -12.11 -9.62 3.62
N ASN A 220 -11.31 -8.86 2.89
CA ASN A 220 -11.00 -9.12 1.50
C ASN A 220 -9.89 -10.17 1.42
N ILE A 221 -10.30 -11.43 1.20
CA ILE A 221 -9.41 -12.59 1.17
C ILE A 221 -9.41 -13.13 -0.26
N TYR A 222 -8.23 -13.19 -0.88
CA TYR A 222 -8.05 -13.69 -2.25
C TYR A 222 -7.97 -15.24 -2.35
N GLU A 223 -7.97 -15.94 -1.20
CA GLU A 223 -7.98 -17.39 -1.14
C GLU A 223 -9.38 -17.99 -1.11
N ASN A 224 -9.59 -19.11 -1.79
CA ASN A 224 -10.79 -19.92 -1.61
C ASN A 224 -10.85 -20.45 -0.16
N LEU A 225 -11.90 -20.09 0.57
CA LEU A 225 -12.16 -20.55 1.93
C LEU A 225 -12.88 -21.90 1.90
N GLU A 226 -12.12 -23.00 1.83
CA GLU A 226 -12.69 -24.35 1.89
C GLU A 226 -13.10 -24.75 3.33
N SER A 227 -12.37 -24.26 4.34
CA SER A 227 -12.66 -24.47 5.77
C SER A 227 -13.80 -23.56 6.27
N GLU A 228 -14.48 -23.97 7.34
CA GLU A 228 -15.56 -23.16 7.94
C GLU A 228 -15.08 -21.83 8.51
N THR A 229 -13.85 -21.79 9.04
CA THR A 229 -13.19 -20.57 9.51
C THR A 229 -11.68 -20.60 9.22
N LYS A 230 -11.09 -19.42 8.99
CA LYS A 230 -9.64 -19.19 8.87
C LYS A 230 -9.23 -17.97 9.70
N GLU A 231 -7.97 -17.92 10.11
CA GLU A 231 -7.41 -16.78 10.84
C GLU A 231 -6.53 -15.92 9.92
N PHE A 232 -6.56 -14.60 10.12
CA PHE A 232 -5.74 -13.62 9.41
C PHE A 232 -5.29 -12.51 10.37
N LEU A 233 -4.38 -11.67 9.89
CA LEU A 233 -4.05 -10.41 10.53
C LEU A 233 -4.78 -9.26 9.82
N LEU A 234 -5.32 -8.33 10.60
CA LEU A 234 -5.81 -7.06 10.09
C LEU A 234 -4.96 -5.94 10.68
N PHE A 235 -4.44 -5.10 9.79
CA PHE A 235 -3.60 -3.96 10.15
C PHE A 235 -4.44 -2.68 10.06
N LEU A 236 -4.39 -1.85 11.09
CA LEU A 236 -5.10 -0.58 11.17
C LEU A 236 -4.11 0.54 11.48
N CYS A 237 -4.18 1.63 10.72
CA CYS A 237 -3.49 2.89 11.04
C CYS A 237 -4.46 3.86 11.69
N TYR A 238 -3.96 4.68 12.61
CA TYR A 238 -4.67 5.86 13.10
C TYR A 238 -4.07 7.11 12.46
N ASP A 239 -4.92 7.86 11.77
CA ASP A 239 -4.54 9.13 11.17
C ASP A 239 -5.46 10.25 11.67
N LYS A 240 -4.91 11.10 12.53
CA LYS A 240 -5.62 12.22 13.15
C LYS A 240 -6.03 13.29 12.13
N GLU A 241 -5.34 13.39 11.00
CA GLU A 241 -5.52 14.45 10.00
C GLU A 241 -6.36 14.03 8.80
N SER A 242 -6.80 12.77 8.73
CA SER A 242 -7.61 12.26 7.62
C SER A 242 -8.88 13.10 7.39
N THR A 243 -8.93 13.77 6.23
CA THR A 243 -9.95 14.76 5.85
C THR A 243 -11.22 14.16 5.22
N GLU A 244 -11.43 12.84 5.22
CA GLU A 244 -12.72 12.24 4.85
C GLU A 244 -13.79 12.33 5.97
N GLY A 245 -13.60 13.26 6.92
CA GLY A 245 -14.65 13.97 7.66
C GLY A 245 -14.99 13.43 9.07
N PRO A 246 -15.15 14.30 10.10
CA PRO A 246 -14.45 15.57 10.27
C PRO A 246 -13.70 15.79 11.61
N GLU A 247 -13.74 14.95 12.65
CA GLU A 247 -13.10 15.30 13.94
C GLU A 247 -12.41 14.18 14.75
N THR A 248 -12.32 12.95 14.25
CA THR A 248 -11.65 11.85 14.97
C THR A 248 -10.79 11.05 14.01
N GLY A 249 -9.54 10.75 14.41
CA GLY A 249 -8.59 10.14 13.50
C GLY A 249 -9.10 8.83 12.94
N VAL A 250 -8.97 8.69 11.62
CA VAL A 250 -9.59 7.60 10.88
C VAL A 250 -8.76 6.35 11.08
N LEU A 251 -9.42 5.29 11.55
CA LEU A 251 -8.90 3.94 11.48
C LEU A 251 -9.14 3.42 10.07
N TYR A 252 -8.10 3.31 9.26
CA TYR A 252 -8.18 2.66 7.97
C TYR A 252 -7.30 1.41 7.92
N SER A 253 -7.88 0.34 7.36
CA SER A 253 -7.14 -0.78 6.79
C SER A 253 -6.57 -0.28 5.48
N ASN A 254 -5.46 0.44 5.57
CA ASN A 254 -4.81 1.08 4.42
C ASN A 254 -4.38 0.03 3.43
#